data_AF-A0A1D1ZN24-F1
#
_entry.id   AF-A0A1D1ZN24-F1
#
_cell.length_a   1.000
_cell.length_b   1.000
_cell.length_c   1.000
_cell.angle_alpha   90.00
_cell.angle_beta   90.00
_cell.angle_gamma   90.00
#
_symmetry.space_group_name_H-M   'P 1'
#
loop_
_entity.id
_entity.type
_entity.pdbx_description
1 polymer ?
#
loop_
_entity_poly.entity_id
_entity_poly.type
_entity_poly.pdbx_seq_one_letter_code
_entity_poly.pdbx_strand_id
1 'polypeptide(L)'
;MGLSQHGFLIVCYTLSVFVLTAFFVYALVYSYIVRRKNVSVENFITVRGQLSTARIAFGFYAAAVGAWVVVGPPSYSPYAGVIGCVMYAVATGLPIIVIAFAGSLIQNKVPHVLSLTDYVGWRFGYIAQSYIVCFVCFNMSISMLAEYTTIGSLFGSYVGSETYPIIIVVGVLTMIYTAYGGLLVSLITDQVQGGLSIILVLVVAIYVAVTFRYPLPTPMPCDPDDAMGFCISGTNATGWGSIFSMPASLMVSTVFSEAMWQRVWASHSKRSLRKAAFIACAGVILVVFFTGFLGLLAAWSGRITADTNPNLYLFEALRGAMNEAGLVSNAMGVVVLLLTITMNESAVDSMQNGLTAAISSHFLRGLPLYWTRLAVLVINIPIMVVATKGYTVLQLFLLTNMLCATTAGPVLLGLVERLHPVYGGASLLFTSIFTIFLTSVYGINFAWVDGASRSHNIAEGMHYTWIGNNYDYRFFLVAIGVSIGMVGVTSAFNYLSQTYLIKKKPEVLGFTAPATHPHIPRYHDRLMHAPVQASSGSEGGVDDKIVAG
;
A
#
# COMPACT_ATOMS: atom_id res chain seq x y z
N MET A 1 -17.24 39.02 -3.62
CA MET A 1 -17.15 38.79 -2.15
C MET A 1 -16.36 37.52 -1.93
N GLY A 2 -15.12 37.62 -1.49
CA GLY A 2 -14.35 36.45 -1.07
C GLY A 2 -14.87 35.94 0.28
N LEU A 3 -14.90 34.62 0.47
CA LEU A 3 -15.14 34.03 1.78
C LEU A 3 -14.04 34.48 2.76
N SER A 4 -14.41 34.74 4.02
CA SER A 4 -13.43 34.94 5.09
C SER A 4 -12.68 33.63 5.35
N GLN A 5 -11.51 33.70 6.02
CA GLN A 5 -10.75 32.50 6.40
C GLN A 5 -11.58 31.53 7.25
N HIS A 6 -12.36 32.03 8.21
CA HIS A 6 -13.33 31.22 8.94
C HIS A 6 -14.40 30.60 8.04
N GLY A 7 -14.86 31.31 7.01
CA GLY A 7 -15.79 30.78 6.01
C GLY A 7 -15.19 29.60 5.23
N PHE A 8 -13.93 29.71 4.80
CA PHE A 8 -13.24 28.60 4.14
C PHE A 8 -13.05 27.40 5.06
N LEU A 9 -12.68 27.61 6.33
CA LEU A 9 -12.57 26.54 7.32
C LEU A 9 -13.89 25.77 7.44
N ILE A 10 -15.01 26.48 7.62
CA ILE A 10 -16.34 25.86 7.73
C ILE A 10 -16.69 25.09 6.45
N VAL A 11 -16.44 25.67 5.28
CA VAL A 11 -16.73 25.02 3.99
C VAL A 11 -15.89 23.75 3.81
N CYS A 12 -14.59 23.82 4.10
CA CYS A 12 -13.68 22.68 4.04
C CYS A 12 -14.18 21.55 4.94
N TYR A 13 -14.46 21.80 6.22
CA TYR A 13 -14.96 20.77 7.13
C TYR A 13 -16.32 20.23 6.71
N THR A 14 -17.27 21.11 6.39
CA THR A 14 -18.65 20.71 6.06
C THR A 14 -18.68 19.82 4.83
N LEU A 15 -18.00 20.22 3.75
CA LEU A 15 -17.95 19.42 2.52
C LEU A 15 -17.18 18.12 2.71
N SER A 16 -16.09 18.14 3.48
CA SER A 16 -15.28 16.95 3.77
C SER A 16 -16.07 15.92 4.56
N VAL A 17 -16.69 16.33 5.66
CA VAL A 17 -17.53 15.46 6.49
C VAL A 17 -18.75 14.98 5.70
N PHE A 18 -19.34 15.83 4.86
CA PHE A 18 -20.43 15.43 3.98
C PHE A 18 -20.02 14.34 3.01
N VAL A 19 -18.87 14.48 2.33
CA VAL A 19 -18.36 13.47 1.39
C VAL A 19 -18.10 12.14 2.11
N LEU A 20 -17.39 12.17 3.24
CA LEU A 20 -17.13 10.99 4.06
C LEU A 20 -18.41 10.32 4.54
N THR A 21 -19.38 11.10 5.01
CA THR A 21 -20.66 10.56 5.49
C THR A 21 -21.51 10.02 4.33
N ALA A 22 -21.45 10.64 3.14
CA ALA A 22 -22.15 10.15 1.96
C ALA A 22 -21.61 8.78 1.51
N PHE A 23 -20.29 8.61 1.49
CA PHE A 23 -19.66 7.32 1.20
C PHE A 23 -19.95 6.28 2.29
N PHE A 24 -19.88 6.67 3.56
CA PHE A 24 -20.29 5.82 4.68
C PHE A 24 -21.74 5.32 4.54
N VAL A 25 -22.70 6.22 4.27
CA VAL A 25 -24.11 5.85 4.08
C VAL A 25 -24.27 4.95 2.86
N TYR A 26 -23.61 5.27 1.74
CA TYR A 26 -23.60 4.43 0.56
C TYR A 26 -23.08 3.01 0.86
N ALA A 27 -21.97 2.91 1.59
CA ALA A 27 -21.37 1.64 2.01
C ALA A 27 -22.33 0.84 2.91
N LEU A 28 -22.99 1.48 3.89
CA LEU A 28 -23.95 0.82 4.76
C LEU A 28 -25.20 0.33 4.03
N VAL A 29 -25.79 1.17 3.16
CA VAL A 29 -26.96 0.80 2.36
C VAL A 29 -26.62 -0.37 1.45
N TYR A 30 -25.47 -0.33 0.79
CA TYR A 30 -25.03 -1.42 -0.07
C TYR A 30 -24.76 -2.71 0.73
N SER A 31 -24.10 -2.60 1.88
CA SER A 31 -23.87 -3.72 2.81
C SER A 31 -25.18 -4.39 3.21
N TYR A 32 -26.21 -3.60 3.51
CA TYR A 32 -27.52 -4.09 3.88
C TYR A 32 -28.21 -4.84 2.72
N ILE A 33 -28.14 -4.30 1.50
CA ILE A 33 -28.69 -4.93 0.29
C ILE A 33 -27.98 -6.27 0.00
N VAL A 34 -26.65 -6.31 0.13
CA VAL A 34 -25.85 -7.53 -0.10
C VAL A 34 -26.18 -8.60 0.93
N ARG A 35 -26.28 -8.24 2.22
CA ARG A 35 -26.61 -9.20 3.29
C ARG A 35 -27.99 -9.82 3.12
N ARG A 36 -28.99 -9.04 2.67
CA ARG A 36 -30.33 -9.56 2.34
C ARG A 36 -30.31 -10.62 1.23
N LYS A 37 -29.23 -10.70 0.44
CA LYS A 37 -29.06 -11.71 -0.61
C LYS A 37 -28.33 -12.99 -0.14
N ASN A 38 -28.14 -13.21 1.17
CA ASN A 38 -27.49 -14.39 1.77
C ASN A 38 -26.09 -14.71 1.19
N VAL A 39 -25.26 -13.69 1.05
CA VAL A 39 -23.86 -13.84 0.59
C VAL A 39 -23.02 -14.49 1.72
N SER A 40 -22.30 -15.57 1.40
CA SER A 40 -21.51 -16.38 2.35
C SER A 40 -20.43 -15.60 3.10
N VAL A 41 -20.02 -16.09 4.28
CA VAL A 41 -18.91 -15.53 5.10
C VAL A 41 -17.59 -15.49 4.32
N GLU A 42 -17.39 -16.44 3.40
CA GLU A 42 -16.21 -16.48 2.53
C GLU A 42 -16.14 -15.28 1.58
N ASN A 43 -17.27 -14.82 1.03
CA ASN A 43 -17.32 -13.60 0.20
C ASN A 43 -17.08 -12.32 1.00
N PHE A 44 -17.22 -12.36 2.34
CA PHE A 44 -16.95 -11.23 3.22
C PHE A 44 -15.44 -11.00 3.41
N ILE A 45 -14.65 -12.07 3.38
CA ILE A 45 -13.20 -12.05 3.63
C ILE A 45 -12.40 -12.19 2.33
N THR A 46 -12.92 -12.95 1.37
CA THR A 46 -12.29 -13.27 0.09
C THR A 46 -13.36 -13.27 -1.02
N VAL A 47 -13.54 -12.13 -1.69
CA VAL A 47 -14.30 -12.11 -2.95
C VAL A 47 -13.47 -12.87 -3.96
N ARG A 48 -13.97 -14.01 -4.47
CA ARG A 48 -13.24 -14.81 -5.46
C ARG A 48 -13.96 -14.80 -6.79
N GLY A 49 -13.28 -14.32 -7.82
CA GLY A 49 -13.70 -14.50 -9.19
C GLY A 49 -15.03 -13.84 -9.58
N GLN A 50 -15.42 -12.73 -8.96
CA GLN A 50 -16.75 -12.11 -9.20
C GLN A 50 -16.69 -10.79 -9.95
N LEU A 51 -15.52 -10.17 -10.06
CA LEU A 51 -15.40 -8.80 -10.60
C LEU A 51 -15.07 -8.78 -12.10
N SER A 52 -15.68 -7.84 -12.80
CA SER A 52 -15.38 -7.53 -14.20
C SER A 52 -14.08 -6.75 -14.34
N THR A 53 -13.51 -6.71 -15.56
CA THR A 53 -12.23 -6.03 -15.85
C THR A 53 -12.21 -4.57 -15.37
N ALA A 54 -13.27 -3.80 -15.63
CA ALA A 54 -13.33 -2.40 -15.23
C ALA A 54 -13.34 -2.25 -13.70
N ARG A 55 -14.12 -3.07 -13.01
CA ARG A 55 -14.20 -3.05 -11.53
C ARG A 55 -12.86 -3.35 -10.88
N ILE A 56 -12.12 -4.31 -11.42
CA ILE A 56 -10.77 -4.65 -10.94
C ILE A 56 -9.80 -3.51 -11.24
N ALA A 57 -9.91 -2.86 -12.41
CA ALA A 57 -9.03 -1.76 -12.79
C ALA A 57 -9.21 -0.56 -11.87
N PHE A 58 -10.46 -0.14 -11.62
CA PHE A 58 -10.76 0.91 -10.65
C PHE A 58 -10.36 0.51 -9.23
N GLY A 59 -10.56 -0.75 -8.85
CA GLY A 59 -10.09 -1.28 -7.58
C GLY A 59 -8.57 -1.11 -7.44
N PHE A 60 -7.77 -1.56 -8.41
CA PHE A 60 -6.31 -1.40 -8.35
C PHE A 60 -5.88 0.07 -8.32
N TYR A 61 -6.53 0.91 -9.11
CA TYR A 61 -6.26 2.34 -9.13
C TYR A 61 -6.53 2.97 -7.75
N ALA A 62 -7.69 2.71 -7.16
CA ALA A 62 -8.08 3.26 -5.86
C ALA A 62 -7.18 2.74 -4.71
N ALA A 63 -6.73 1.48 -4.79
CA ALA A 63 -5.76 0.92 -3.85
C ALA A 63 -4.38 1.59 -3.92
N ALA A 64 -3.98 2.03 -5.11
CA ALA A 64 -2.66 2.58 -5.37
C ALA A 64 -2.61 4.09 -5.11
N VAL A 65 -3.74 4.77 -5.31
CA VAL A 65 -3.84 6.23 -5.33
C VAL A 65 -4.62 6.68 -4.11
N GLY A 66 -3.89 6.91 -3.03
CA GLY A 66 -4.41 7.45 -1.77
C GLY A 66 -4.02 8.92 -1.58
N ALA A 67 -4.37 9.52 -0.43
CA ALA A 67 -4.12 10.96 -0.18
C ALA A 67 -2.65 11.35 -0.32
N TRP A 68 -1.75 10.43 0.02
CA TRP A 68 -0.32 10.63 -0.09
C TRP A 68 0.12 11.08 -1.48
N VAL A 69 -0.61 10.77 -2.56
CA VAL A 69 -0.25 11.18 -3.93
C VAL A 69 -0.26 12.70 -4.09
N VAL A 70 -1.02 13.43 -3.27
CA VAL A 70 -1.07 14.91 -3.27
C VAL A 70 0.13 15.53 -2.53
N VAL A 71 0.92 14.72 -1.82
CA VAL A 71 2.04 15.17 -0.97
C VAL A 71 3.37 14.54 -1.40
N GLY A 72 3.43 13.22 -1.50
CA GLY A 72 4.64 12.45 -1.75
C GLY A 72 5.33 12.81 -3.06
N PRO A 73 4.72 12.53 -4.24
CA PRO A 73 5.32 12.88 -5.52
C PRO A 73 5.63 14.38 -5.67
N PRO A 74 4.75 15.33 -5.27
CA PRO A 74 5.05 16.76 -5.29
C PRO A 74 6.25 17.15 -4.42
N SER A 75 6.44 16.50 -3.27
CA SER A 75 7.59 16.76 -2.39
C SER A 75 8.89 16.16 -2.93
N TYR A 76 8.84 15.06 -3.68
CA TYR A 76 10.03 14.39 -4.23
C TYR A 76 10.55 15.02 -5.52
N SER A 77 9.64 15.40 -6.42
CA SER A 77 9.99 15.86 -7.78
C SER A 77 10.92 17.09 -7.83
N PRO A 78 10.82 18.10 -6.93
CA PRO A 78 11.77 19.22 -6.93
C PRO A 78 13.23 18.82 -6.68
N TYR A 79 13.46 17.78 -5.86
CA TYR A 79 14.81 17.31 -5.50
C TYR A 79 15.42 16.39 -6.57
N ALA A 80 14.61 15.53 -7.18
CA ALA A 80 15.07 14.55 -8.17
C ALA A 80 14.79 14.97 -9.62
N GLY A 81 14.14 16.12 -9.80
CA GLY A 81 13.79 16.73 -11.08
C GLY A 81 12.79 15.94 -11.92
N VAL A 82 12.74 16.27 -13.21
CA VAL A 82 11.83 15.62 -14.18
C VAL A 82 12.07 14.10 -14.24
N ILE A 83 13.33 13.65 -14.15
CA ILE A 83 13.67 12.21 -14.13
C ILE A 83 13.03 11.56 -12.91
N GLY A 84 13.21 12.13 -11.72
CA GLY A 84 12.59 11.65 -10.49
C GLY A 84 11.07 11.60 -10.58
N CYS A 85 10.44 12.65 -11.09
CA CYS A 85 8.99 12.74 -11.29
C CYS A 85 8.45 11.60 -12.18
N VAL A 86 9.08 11.37 -13.34
CA VAL A 86 8.69 10.28 -14.26
C VAL A 86 8.93 8.92 -13.62
N MET A 87 10.09 8.71 -13.00
CA MET A 87 10.42 7.42 -12.39
C MET A 87 9.51 7.10 -11.20
N TYR A 88 9.16 8.08 -10.37
CA TYR A 88 8.19 7.90 -9.28
C TYR A 88 6.82 7.46 -9.83
N ALA A 89 6.33 8.13 -10.87
CA ALA A 89 5.04 7.79 -11.48
C ALA A 89 5.04 6.38 -12.08
N VAL A 90 6.04 6.05 -12.90
CA VAL A 90 6.21 4.71 -13.50
C VAL A 90 6.34 3.64 -12.42
N ALA A 91 7.15 3.89 -11.40
CA ALA A 91 7.38 2.97 -10.29
C ALA A 91 6.13 2.75 -9.43
N THR A 92 5.17 3.67 -9.40
CA THR A 92 3.90 3.49 -8.68
C THR A 92 2.94 2.59 -9.47
N GLY A 93 2.89 2.73 -10.80
CA GLY A 93 1.96 1.93 -11.65
C GLY A 93 2.46 0.53 -11.99
N LEU A 94 3.76 0.38 -12.30
CA LEU A 94 4.35 -0.89 -12.78
C LEU A 94 4.14 -2.09 -11.83
N PRO A 95 4.23 -1.94 -10.49
CA PRO A 95 4.02 -3.06 -9.56
C PRO A 95 2.67 -3.74 -9.69
N ILE A 96 1.62 -3.02 -10.11
CA ILE A 96 0.28 -3.58 -10.33
C ILE A 96 0.32 -4.67 -11.40
N ILE A 97 1.08 -4.43 -12.46
CA ILE A 97 1.28 -5.40 -13.54
C ILE A 97 2.02 -6.62 -13.00
N VAL A 98 3.14 -6.40 -12.29
CA VAL A 98 3.96 -7.49 -11.73
C VAL A 98 3.14 -8.39 -10.80
N ILE A 99 2.34 -7.80 -9.90
CA ILE A 99 1.48 -8.55 -8.99
C ILE A 99 0.37 -9.28 -9.73
N ALA A 100 -0.23 -8.69 -10.78
CA ALA A 100 -1.22 -9.38 -11.60
C ALA A 100 -0.63 -10.62 -12.30
N PHE A 101 0.62 -10.53 -12.78
CA PHE A 101 1.31 -11.69 -13.35
C PHE A 101 1.70 -12.72 -12.29
N ALA A 102 2.33 -12.29 -11.19
CA ALA A 102 2.74 -13.16 -10.09
C ALA A 102 1.54 -13.88 -9.47
N GLY A 103 0.46 -13.16 -9.18
CA GLY A 103 -0.78 -13.72 -8.68
C GLY A 103 -1.43 -14.69 -9.66
N SER A 104 -1.41 -14.41 -10.98
CA SER A 104 -1.88 -15.39 -11.97
C SER A 104 -1.05 -16.68 -11.97
N LEU A 105 0.24 -16.60 -11.68
CA LEU A 105 1.13 -17.76 -11.58
C LEU A 105 0.87 -18.56 -10.29
N ILE A 106 0.66 -17.89 -9.16
CA ILE A 106 0.30 -18.54 -7.89
C ILE A 106 -1.06 -19.22 -8.00
N GLN A 107 -2.08 -18.56 -8.57
CA GLN A 107 -3.41 -19.13 -8.78
C GLN A 107 -3.39 -20.42 -9.63
N ASN A 108 -2.45 -20.53 -10.57
CA ASN A 108 -2.29 -21.74 -11.40
C ASN A 108 -1.70 -22.91 -10.63
N LYS A 109 -0.69 -22.62 -9.80
CA LYS A 109 0.09 -23.66 -9.11
C LYS A 109 -0.61 -24.11 -7.82
N VAL A 110 -1.22 -23.17 -7.11
CA VAL A 110 -1.75 -23.38 -5.76
C VAL A 110 -3.15 -22.75 -5.65
N PRO A 111 -4.18 -23.35 -6.27
CA PRO A 111 -5.52 -22.75 -6.37
C PRO A 111 -6.27 -22.65 -5.04
N HIS A 112 -5.78 -23.27 -3.97
CA HIS A 112 -6.38 -23.22 -2.63
C HIS A 112 -5.85 -22.06 -1.76
N VAL A 113 -4.80 -21.37 -2.21
CA VAL A 113 -4.27 -20.18 -1.51
C VAL A 113 -5.21 -19.01 -1.69
N LEU A 114 -5.46 -18.28 -0.59
CA LEU A 114 -6.39 -17.16 -0.53
C LEU A 114 -5.71 -15.80 -0.28
N SER A 115 -4.42 -15.80 0.10
CA SER A 115 -3.62 -14.60 0.38
C SER A 115 -2.14 -14.84 0.08
N LEU A 116 -1.32 -13.78 0.01
CA LEU A 116 0.14 -13.97 -0.13
C LEU A 116 0.70 -14.70 1.08
N THR A 117 0.21 -14.36 2.28
CA THR A 117 0.65 -15.00 3.51
C THR A 117 0.34 -16.50 3.53
N ASP A 118 -0.81 -16.93 3.00
CA ASP A 118 -1.14 -18.36 2.87
C ASP A 118 -0.22 -19.08 1.90
N TYR A 119 0.18 -18.43 0.79
CA TYR A 119 1.19 -18.98 -0.11
C TYR A 119 2.52 -19.21 0.61
N VAL A 120 2.97 -18.23 1.40
CA VAL A 120 4.20 -18.35 2.19
C VAL A 120 4.08 -19.48 3.21
N GLY A 121 2.95 -19.60 3.90
CA GLY A 121 2.73 -20.71 4.86
C GLY A 121 2.74 -22.07 4.19
N TRP A 122 2.10 -22.20 3.04
CA TRP A 122 2.14 -23.41 2.23
C TRP A 122 3.56 -23.74 1.76
N ARG A 123 4.33 -22.74 1.30
CA ARG A 123 5.65 -22.93 0.69
C ARG A 123 6.81 -23.02 1.67
N PHE A 124 6.76 -22.30 2.78
CA PHE A 124 7.88 -22.09 3.71
C PHE A 124 7.57 -22.52 5.16
N GLY A 125 6.32 -22.88 5.44
CA GLY A 125 5.88 -23.34 6.76
C GLY A 125 5.39 -22.20 7.66
N TYR A 126 4.88 -22.59 8.83
CA TYR A 126 4.14 -21.72 9.72
C TYR A 126 4.97 -20.53 10.25
N ILE A 127 6.22 -20.75 10.66
CA ILE A 127 7.06 -19.69 11.22
C ILE A 127 7.38 -18.60 10.18
N ALA A 128 7.68 -19.02 8.95
CA ALA A 128 7.89 -18.09 7.83
C ALA A 128 6.61 -17.32 7.49
N GLN A 129 5.44 -17.98 7.58
CA GLN A 129 4.15 -17.30 7.47
C GLN A 129 3.99 -16.22 8.53
N SER A 130 4.23 -16.52 9.80
CA SER A 130 4.11 -15.54 10.90
C SER A 130 4.98 -14.31 10.65
N TYR A 131 6.22 -14.54 10.22
CA TYR A 131 7.17 -13.47 9.88
C TYR A 131 6.63 -12.58 8.74
N ILE A 132 6.15 -13.17 7.65
CA ILE A 132 5.62 -12.39 6.52
C ILE A 132 4.30 -11.70 6.87
N VAL A 133 3.43 -12.31 7.68
CA VAL A 133 2.21 -11.65 8.19
C VAL A 133 2.58 -10.40 8.98
N CYS A 134 3.61 -10.46 9.83
CA CYS A 134 4.09 -9.29 10.57
C CYS A 134 4.59 -8.18 9.62
N PHE A 135 5.33 -8.53 8.56
CA PHE A 135 5.79 -7.57 7.54
C PHE A 135 4.63 -6.91 6.79
N VAL A 136 3.63 -7.70 6.37
CA VAL A 136 2.42 -7.19 5.73
C VAL A 136 1.67 -6.24 6.68
N CYS A 137 1.45 -6.66 7.92
CA CYS A 137 0.76 -5.83 8.92
C CYS A 137 1.51 -4.52 9.19
N PHE A 138 2.84 -4.58 9.32
CA PHE A 138 3.70 -3.41 9.53
C PHE A 138 3.64 -2.47 8.32
N ASN A 139 3.83 -2.99 7.10
CA ASN A 139 3.80 -2.20 5.88
C ASN A 139 2.46 -1.49 5.66
N MET A 140 1.36 -2.21 5.88
CA MET A 140 0.01 -1.64 5.78
C MET A 140 -0.28 -0.63 6.89
N SER A 141 0.22 -0.85 8.11
CA SER A 141 0.08 0.08 9.22
C SER A 141 0.83 1.40 8.98
N ILE A 142 2.05 1.33 8.46
CA ILE A 142 2.83 2.53 8.09
C ILE A 142 2.23 3.24 6.88
N SER A 143 1.70 2.51 5.91
CA SER A 143 0.97 3.11 4.78
C SER A 143 -0.29 3.86 5.27
N MET A 144 -1.02 3.28 6.23
CA MET A 144 -2.19 3.92 6.83
C MET A 144 -1.80 5.11 7.72
N LEU A 145 -0.66 5.03 8.40
CA LEU A 145 -0.07 6.16 9.12
C LEU A 145 0.20 7.32 8.16
N ALA A 146 0.79 7.05 7.00
CA ALA A 146 1.06 8.06 5.97
C ALA A 146 -0.24 8.70 5.43
N GLU A 147 -1.29 7.92 5.24
CA GLU A 147 -2.63 8.42 4.85
C GLU A 147 -3.20 9.39 5.89
N TYR A 148 -3.27 8.99 7.16
CA TYR A 148 -3.78 9.86 8.21
C TYR A 148 -2.91 11.10 8.43
N THR A 149 -1.59 10.94 8.34
CA THR A 149 -0.63 12.05 8.47
C THR A 149 -0.81 13.07 7.34
N THR A 150 -1.09 12.60 6.13
CA THR A 150 -1.36 13.46 4.97
C THR A 150 -2.59 14.33 5.21
N ILE A 151 -3.73 13.72 5.54
CA ILE A 151 -4.96 14.48 5.81
C ILE A 151 -4.78 15.41 7.02
N GLY A 152 -4.19 14.92 8.11
CA GLY A 152 -3.94 15.73 9.30
C GLY A 152 -3.09 16.95 8.98
N SER A 153 -2.02 16.78 8.20
CA SER A 153 -1.13 17.87 7.78
C SER A 153 -1.83 18.89 6.89
N LEU A 154 -2.72 18.46 5.99
CA LEU A 154 -3.49 19.38 5.15
C LEU A 154 -4.50 20.18 5.97
N PHE A 155 -5.23 19.57 6.89
CA PHE A 155 -6.13 20.33 7.75
C PHE A 155 -5.39 21.24 8.73
N GLY A 156 -4.23 20.78 9.22
CA GLY A 156 -3.29 21.54 10.03
C GLY A 156 -2.75 22.79 9.34
N SER A 157 -1.99 22.55 8.27
CA SER A 157 -1.17 23.58 7.62
C SER A 157 -1.87 24.34 6.51
N TYR A 158 -2.88 23.75 5.84
CA TYR A 158 -3.55 24.37 4.70
C TYR A 158 -4.95 24.91 5.03
N VAL A 159 -5.71 24.21 5.87
CA VAL A 159 -7.03 24.71 6.33
C VAL A 159 -6.89 25.62 7.55
N GLY A 160 -5.83 25.47 8.34
CA GLY A 160 -5.59 26.27 9.55
C GLY A 160 -6.39 25.79 10.76
N SER A 161 -6.60 24.47 10.87
CA SER A 161 -7.32 23.82 11.97
C SER A 161 -6.41 22.87 12.75
N GLU A 162 -6.91 22.28 13.82
CA GLU A 162 -6.23 21.18 14.50
C GLU A 162 -6.10 19.94 13.60
N THR A 163 -5.02 19.17 13.74
CA THR A 163 -4.74 18.01 12.88
C THR A 163 -5.62 16.81 13.19
N TYR A 164 -5.99 16.61 14.46
CA TYR A 164 -6.64 15.38 14.95
C TYR A 164 -8.14 15.22 14.61
N PRO A 165 -9.01 16.26 14.53
CA PRO A 165 -10.44 16.05 14.37
C PRO A 165 -10.80 15.30 13.09
N ILE A 166 -10.18 15.68 11.96
CA ILE A 166 -10.45 15.04 10.67
C ILE A 166 -9.91 13.62 10.61
N ILE A 167 -8.76 13.34 11.25
CA ILE A 167 -8.18 12.00 11.34
C ILE A 167 -9.16 11.06 12.04
N ILE A 168 -9.73 11.50 13.17
CA ILE A 168 -10.71 10.72 13.94
C ILE A 168 -11.96 10.46 13.11
N VAL A 169 -12.49 11.48 12.41
CA VAL A 169 -13.68 11.33 11.57
C VAL A 169 -13.44 10.27 10.47
N VAL A 170 -12.34 10.38 9.72
CA VAL A 170 -12.02 9.43 8.65
C VAL A 170 -11.79 8.02 9.22
N GLY A 171 -10.99 7.91 10.28
CA GLY A 171 -10.67 6.62 10.88
C GLY A 171 -11.90 5.91 11.46
N VAL A 172 -12.77 6.63 12.18
CA VAL A 172 -13.98 6.04 12.77
C VAL A 172 -15.00 5.65 11.71
N LEU A 173 -15.26 6.52 10.72
CA LEU A 173 -16.23 6.21 9.67
C LEU A 173 -15.79 4.98 8.85
N THR A 174 -14.53 4.95 8.42
CA THR A 174 -13.97 3.80 7.69
C THR A 174 -14.04 2.54 8.53
N MET A 175 -13.57 2.55 9.78
CA MET A 175 -13.63 1.38 10.65
C MET A 175 -15.05 0.81 10.81
N ILE A 176 -16.07 1.66 10.97
CA ILE A 176 -17.46 1.20 11.16
C ILE A 176 -17.98 0.51 9.89
N TYR A 177 -17.82 1.14 8.71
CA TYR A 177 -18.38 0.53 7.50
C TYR A 177 -17.54 -0.64 7.01
N THR A 178 -16.21 -0.62 7.17
CA THR A 178 -15.32 -1.76 6.87
C THR A 178 -15.67 -2.96 7.74
N ALA A 179 -15.86 -2.73 9.04
CA ALA A 179 -16.31 -3.76 9.97
C ALA A 179 -17.70 -4.30 9.58
N TYR A 180 -18.61 -3.48 9.07
CA TYR A 180 -19.95 -3.92 8.74
C TYR A 180 -20.06 -4.62 7.36
N GLY A 181 -19.40 -4.06 6.35
CA GLY A 181 -19.55 -4.40 4.92
C GLY A 181 -18.53 -5.39 4.37
N GLY A 182 -17.31 -5.42 4.91
CA GLY A 182 -16.26 -6.36 4.49
C GLY A 182 -15.71 -6.09 3.08
N LEU A 183 -14.94 -7.04 2.56
CA LEU A 183 -14.12 -6.85 1.36
C LEU A 183 -14.95 -6.53 0.11
N LEU A 184 -16.12 -7.16 -0.08
CA LEU A 184 -16.95 -6.92 -1.26
C LEU A 184 -17.46 -5.47 -1.32
N VAL A 185 -17.89 -4.93 -0.19
CA VAL A 185 -18.42 -3.56 -0.11
C VAL A 185 -17.28 -2.58 -0.34
N SER A 186 -16.13 -2.81 0.29
CA SER A 186 -14.89 -2.03 0.10
C SER A 186 -14.49 -1.95 -1.38
N LEU A 187 -14.46 -3.10 -2.08
CA LEU A 187 -14.13 -3.15 -3.51
C LEU A 187 -15.10 -2.38 -4.40
N ILE A 188 -16.34 -2.13 -3.94
CA ILE A 188 -17.36 -1.40 -4.68
C ILE A 188 -17.29 0.09 -4.36
N THR A 189 -17.10 0.47 -3.10
CA THR A 189 -16.86 1.86 -2.70
C THR A 189 -15.61 2.41 -3.39
N ASP A 190 -14.55 1.61 -3.47
CA ASP A 190 -13.32 1.93 -4.21
C ASP A 190 -13.57 2.29 -5.68
N GLN A 191 -14.54 1.65 -6.34
CA GLN A 191 -14.83 1.94 -7.74
C GLN A 191 -15.45 3.32 -7.91
N VAL A 192 -16.35 3.68 -7.00
CA VAL A 192 -17.02 4.99 -7.02
C VAL A 192 -16.03 6.08 -6.63
N GLN A 193 -15.25 5.87 -5.57
CA GLN A 193 -14.21 6.80 -5.11
C GLN A 193 -13.11 6.98 -6.15
N GLY A 194 -12.63 5.90 -6.78
CA GLY A 194 -11.65 5.97 -7.87
C GLY A 194 -12.18 6.63 -9.14
N GLY A 195 -13.46 6.46 -9.46
CA GLY A 195 -14.09 7.19 -10.57
C GLY A 195 -14.20 8.69 -10.28
N LEU A 196 -14.63 9.05 -9.07
CA LEU A 196 -14.73 10.43 -8.62
C LEU A 196 -13.35 11.11 -8.59
N SER A 197 -12.32 10.43 -8.10
CA SER A 197 -10.97 11.00 -8.03
C SER A 197 -10.40 11.31 -9.42
N ILE A 198 -10.62 10.45 -10.43
CA ILE A 198 -10.21 10.75 -11.81
C ILE A 198 -10.90 12.01 -12.34
N ILE A 199 -12.21 12.17 -12.10
CA ILE A 199 -12.95 13.38 -12.50
C ILE A 199 -12.37 14.61 -11.82
N LEU A 200 -12.13 14.55 -10.51
CA LEU A 200 -11.56 15.66 -9.76
C LEU A 200 -10.13 16.00 -10.20
N VAL A 201 -9.29 14.99 -10.50
CA VAL A 201 -7.95 15.22 -11.08
C VAL A 201 -8.05 15.93 -12.43
N LEU A 202 -8.99 15.54 -13.30
CA LEU A 202 -9.19 16.22 -14.58
C LEU A 202 -9.60 17.69 -14.40
N VAL A 203 -10.47 17.99 -13.43
CA VAL A 203 -10.85 19.36 -13.09
C VAL A 203 -9.63 20.18 -12.65
N VAL A 204 -8.79 19.62 -11.79
CA VAL A 204 -7.55 20.26 -11.33
C VAL A 204 -6.58 20.48 -12.50
N ALA A 205 -6.43 19.49 -13.40
CA ALA A 205 -5.58 19.59 -14.58
C ALA A 205 -6.01 20.71 -15.54
N ILE A 206 -7.31 20.80 -15.83
CA ILE A 206 -7.88 21.87 -16.68
C ILE A 206 -7.64 23.23 -16.01
N TYR A 207 -7.88 23.33 -14.70
CA TYR A 207 -7.68 24.57 -13.96
C TYR A 207 -6.23 25.06 -14.03
N VAL A 208 -5.26 24.18 -13.79
CA VAL A 208 -3.83 24.51 -13.88
C VAL A 208 -3.47 24.92 -15.30
N ALA A 209 -3.91 24.17 -16.31
CA ALA A 209 -3.64 24.50 -17.72
C ALA A 209 -4.14 25.89 -18.12
N VAL A 210 -5.28 26.34 -17.59
CA VAL A 210 -5.87 27.66 -17.87
C VAL A 210 -5.24 28.77 -17.03
N THR A 211 -4.89 28.51 -15.78
CA THR A 211 -4.54 29.57 -14.81
C THR A 211 -3.05 29.74 -14.57
N PHE A 212 -2.24 28.70 -14.77
CA PHE A 212 -0.80 28.75 -14.56
C PHE A 212 -0.14 29.58 -15.68
N ARG A 213 0.30 30.79 -15.34
CA ARG A 213 0.88 31.76 -16.29
C ARG A 213 2.18 32.38 -15.75
N TYR A 214 2.86 31.68 -14.84
CA TYR A 214 4.10 32.14 -14.23
C TYR A 214 5.28 31.97 -15.21
N PRO A 215 6.25 32.91 -15.22
CA PRO A 215 7.46 32.74 -16.00
C PRO A 215 8.25 31.55 -15.45
N LEU A 216 8.71 30.68 -16.35
CA LEU A 216 9.54 29.53 -16.03
C LEU A 216 10.96 29.81 -16.53
N PRO A 217 11.97 29.91 -15.64
CA PRO A 217 13.36 30.11 -16.05
C PRO A 217 13.83 29.03 -17.02
N THR A 218 14.57 29.45 -18.05
CA THR A 218 15.22 28.55 -19.01
C THR A 218 16.71 28.87 -19.09
N PRO A 219 17.62 27.88 -19.03
CA PRO A 219 17.37 26.44 -18.92
C PRO A 219 16.76 26.03 -17.57
N MET A 220 16.23 24.80 -17.48
CA MET A 220 15.69 24.27 -16.23
C MET A 220 16.76 24.36 -15.13
N PRO A 221 16.45 24.99 -13.98
CA PRO A 221 17.44 25.24 -12.93
C PRO A 221 17.89 23.92 -12.29
N CYS A 222 19.20 23.81 -12.07
CA CYS A 222 19.83 22.75 -11.31
C CYS A 222 21.18 23.28 -10.83
N ASP A 223 21.10 24.08 -9.75
CA ASP A 223 22.28 24.65 -9.11
C ASP A 223 22.73 23.71 -7.98
N PRO A 224 23.96 23.17 -8.00
CA PRO A 224 24.49 22.37 -6.91
C PRO A 224 24.54 23.12 -5.57
N ASP A 225 24.62 24.45 -5.60
CA ASP A 225 24.71 25.31 -4.41
C ASP A 225 23.34 25.86 -3.96
N ASP A 226 22.24 25.39 -4.57
CA ASP A 226 20.89 25.76 -4.13
C ASP A 226 20.68 25.37 -2.66
N ALA A 227 20.29 26.35 -1.83
CA ALA A 227 20.08 26.15 -0.40
C ALA A 227 18.98 25.11 -0.10
N MET A 228 18.04 24.95 -1.03
CA MET A 228 16.97 23.94 -0.96
C MET A 228 17.38 22.59 -1.54
N GLY A 229 18.48 22.51 -2.29
CA GLY A 229 18.93 21.31 -2.98
C GLY A 229 18.03 20.88 -4.14
N PHE A 230 17.27 21.81 -4.74
CA PHE A 230 16.41 21.51 -5.88
C PHE A 230 17.20 21.40 -7.18
N CYS A 231 16.83 20.43 -8.00
CA CYS A 231 17.37 20.27 -9.35
C CYS A 231 16.25 19.86 -10.28
N ILE A 232 15.61 20.86 -10.90
CA ILE A 232 14.43 20.67 -11.74
C ILE A 232 14.75 19.86 -12.99
N SER A 233 15.93 20.04 -13.58
CA SER A 233 16.39 19.25 -14.73
C SER A 233 16.51 17.75 -14.43
N GLY A 234 16.76 17.38 -13.17
CA GLY A 234 17.01 16.01 -12.74
C GLY A 234 18.39 15.47 -13.10
N THR A 235 19.33 16.33 -13.50
CA THR A 235 20.70 15.93 -13.88
C THR A 235 21.63 15.67 -12.70
N ASN A 236 21.10 15.66 -11.47
CA ASN A 236 21.84 15.38 -10.25
C ASN A 236 21.86 13.87 -9.91
N ALA A 237 22.64 13.50 -8.90
CA ALA A 237 22.79 12.11 -8.46
C ALA A 237 21.47 11.48 -7.99
N THR A 238 20.58 12.26 -7.36
CA THR A 238 19.26 11.80 -6.90
C THR A 238 18.30 11.54 -8.07
N GLY A 239 18.32 12.40 -9.10
CA GLY A 239 17.55 12.21 -10.33
C GLY A 239 17.95 10.93 -11.06
N TRP A 240 19.24 10.71 -11.31
CA TRP A 240 19.72 9.47 -11.92
C TRP A 240 19.51 8.25 -11.00
N GLY A 241 19.73 8.41 -9.70
CA GLY A 241 19.48 7.35 -8.70
C GLY A 241 18.01 6.89 -8.67
N SER A 242 17.08 7.80 -8.95
CA SER A 242 15.62 7.52 -8.99
C SER A 242 15.24 6.45 -9.99
N ILE A 243 16.01 6.28 -11.07
CA ILE A 243 15.77 5.25 -12.10
C ILE A 243 15.79 3.85 -11.48
N PHE A 244 16.63 3.65 -10.47
CA PHE A 244 16.70 2.39 -9.72
C PHE A 244 15.92 2.45 -8.42
N SER A 245 16.10 3.50 -7.61
CA SER A 245 15.55 3.54 -6.24
C SER A 245 14.03 3.55 -6.22
N MET A 246 13.37 4.28 -7.12
CA MET A 246 11.90 4.35 -7.14
C MET A 246 11.26 3.01 -7.53
N PRO A 247 11.62 2.37 -8.66
CA PRO A 247 11.09 1.05 -8.99
C PRO A 247 11.43 0.01 -7.93
N ALA A 248 12.67 -0.01 -7.42
CA ALA A 248 13.07 -0.93 -6.35
C ALA A 248 12.18 -0.76 -5.11
N SER A 249 11.98 0.49 -4.68
CA SER A 249 11.23 0.84 -3.48
C SER A 249 9.74 0.51 -3.57
N LEU A 250 9.07 0.95 -4.64
CA LEU A 250 7.62 0.80 -4.74
C LEU A 250 7.22 -0.63 -5.11
N MET A 251 8.05 -1.34 -5.89
CA MET A 251 7.80 -2.75 -6.22
C MET A 251 7.77 -3.63 -4.97
N VAL A 252 8.80 -3.53 -4.13
CA VAL A 252 8.92 -4.38 -2.94
C VAL A 252 7.82 -4.07 -1.92
N SER A 253 7.45 -2.81 -1.77
CA SER A 253 6.34 -2.38 -0.92
C SER A 253 4.99 -2.94 -1.37
N THR A 254 4.73 -2.89 -2.68
CA THR A 254 3.48 -3.39 -3.26
C THR A 254 3.35 -4.90 -3.07
N VAL A 255 4.47 -5.65 -3.14
CA VAL A 255 4.47 -7.11 -2.87
C VAL A 255 3.96 -7.42 -1.46
N PHE A 256 4.21 -6.58 -0.46
CA PHE A 256 3.72 -6.79 0.91
C PHE A 256 2.40 -6.04 1.21
N SER A 257 1.64 -5.66 0.19
CA SER A 257 0.33 -5.02 0.36
C SER A 257 -0.81 -5.99 0.07
N GLU A 258 -1.47 -6.51 1.11
CA GLU A 258 -2.63 -7.41 0.93
C GLU A 258 -3.81 -6.71 0.23
N ALA A 259 -3.92 -5.38 0.34
CA ALA A 259 -4.90 -4.62 -0.44
C ALA A 259 -4.75 -4.88 -1.96
N MET A 260 -3.52 -4.96 -2.47
CA MET A 260 -3.27 -5.27 -3.88
C MET A 260 -3.57 -6.72 -4.22
N TRP A 261 -3.16 -7.64 -3.36
CA TRP A 261 -3.39 -9.07 -3.56
C TRP A 261 -4.88 -9.43 -3.59
N GLN A 262 -5.70 -8.84 -2.71
CA GLN A 262 -7.15 -9.05 -2.68
C GLN A 262 -7.82 -8.82 -4.05
N ARG A 263 -7.36 -7.83 -4.83
CA ARG A 263 -7.88 -7.53 -6.18
C ARG A 263 -7.45 -8.56 -7.22
N VAL A 264 -6.28 -9.18 -7.04
CA VAL A 264 -5.86 -10.34 -7.85
C VAL A 264 -6.79 -11.53 -7.59
N TRP A 265 -7.05 -11.84 -6.32
CA TRP A 265 -7.90 -12.97 -5.92
C TRP A 265 -9.39 -12.77 -6.31
N ALA A 266 -9.85 -11.52 -6.35
CA ALA A 266 -11.21 -11.16 -6.77
C ALA A 266 -11.48 -11.27 -8.28
N SER A 267 -10.44 -11.46 -9.09
CA SER A 267 -10.59 -11.48 -10.55
C SER A 267 -11.19 -12.78 -11.10
N HIS A 268 -12.24 -12.67 -11.95
CA HIS A 268 -12.92 -13.84 -12.56
C HIS A 268 -12.05 -14.57 -13.58
N SER A 269 -11.16 -13.86 -14.28
CA SER A 269 -10.32 -14.44 -15.33
C SER A 269 -8.96 -13.78 -15.37
N LYS A 270 -7.93 -14.59 -15.68
CA LYS A 270 -6.54 -14.14 -15.83
C LYS A 270 -6.39 -13.10 -16.95
N ARG A 271 -7.15 -13.24 -18.04
CA ARG A 271 -7.15 -12.27 -19.16
C ARG A 271 -7.74 -10.94 -18.69
N SER A 272 -8.83 -10.98 -17.92
CA SER A 272 -9.45 -9.80 -17.32
C SER A 272 -8.52 -9.14 -16.30
N LEU A 273 -7.86 -9.93 -15.44
CA LEU A 273 -6.88 -9.44 -14.46
C LEU A 273 -5.74 -8.67 -15.12
N ARG A 274 -5.11 -9.25 -16.16
CA ARG A 274 -4.00 -8.60 -16.87
C ARG A 274 -4.45 -7.31 -17.55
N LYS A 275 -5.58 -7.35 -18.28
CA LYS A 275 -6.14 -6.14 -18.92
C LYS A 275 -6.44 -5.05 -17.88
N ALA A 276 -7.05 -5.42 -16.75
CA ALA A 276 -7.35 -4.50 -15.67
C ALA A 276 -6.08 -3.89 -15.07
N ALA A 277 -5.03 -4.69 -14.88
CA ALA A 277 -3.74 -4.24 -14.36
C ALA A 277 -3.06 -3.22 -15.28
N PHE A 278 -3.09 -3.41 -16.61
CA PHE A 278 -2.56 -2.44 -17.56
C PHE A 278 -3.36 -1.12 -17.55
N ILE A 279 -4.69 -1.20 -17.50
CA ILE A 279 -5.55 0.00 -17.42
C ILE A 279 -5.28 0.77 -16.13
N ALA A 280 -5.24 0.07 -14.99
CA ALA A 280 -4.93 0.67 -13.69
C ALA A 280 -3.53 1.28 -13.67
N CYS A 281 -2.51 0.55 -14.16
CA CYS A 281 -1.15 1.04 -14.28
C CYS A 281 -1.09 2.37 -15.05
N ALA A 282 -1.75 2.48 -16.20
CA ALA A 282 -1.78 3.71 -16.97
C ALA A 282 -2.45 4.85 -16.18
N GLY A 283 -3.60 4.59 -15.55
CA GLY A 283 -4.30 5.60 -14.73
C GLY A 283 -3.47 6.09 -13.55
N VAL A 284 -2.80 5.18 -12.84
CA VAL A 284 -1.92 5.51 -11.71
C VAL A 284 -0.74 6.34 -12.17
N ILE A 285 -0.05 5.94 -13.25
CA ILE A 285 1.08 6.71 -13.80
C ILE A 285 0.64 8.13 -14.14
N LEU A 286 -0.50 8.31 -14.82
CA LEU A 286 -0.98 9.63 -15.22
C LEU A 286 -1.25 10.54 -14.02
N VAL A 287 -1.92 10.03 -12.98
CA VAL A 287 -2.29 10.81 -11.80
C VAL A 287 -1.08 11.14 -10.94
N VAL A 288 -0.18 10.18 -10.73
CA VAL A 288 1.05 10.37 -9.94
C VAL A 288 2.02 11.30 -10.68
N PHE A 289 2.14 11.15 -12.01
CA PHE A 289 2.94 12.08 -12.82
C PHE A 289 2.36 13.49 -12.76
N PHE A 290 1.04 13.64 -12.93
CA PHE A 290 0.40 14.94 -12.90
C PHE A 290 0.61 15.65 -11.56
N THR A 291 0.34 14.97 -10.44
CA THR A 291 0.56 15.53 -9.10
C THR A 291 2.04 15.86 -8.86
N GLY A 292 2.96 14.93 -9.15
CA GLY A 292 4.40 15.18 -9.04
C GLY A 292 4.87 16.36 -9.90
N PHE A 293 4.31 16.51 -11.10
CA PHE A 293 4.61 17.62 -12.00
C PHE A 293 4.10 18.95 -11.45
N LEU A 294 2.98 18.99 -10.73
CA LEU A 294 2.54 20.22 -10.05
C LEU A 294 3.54 20.69 -9.00
N GLY A 295 4.08 19.78 -8.17
CA GLY A 295 5.14 20.13 -7.23
C GLY A 295 6.40 20.64 -7.92
N LEU A 296 6.78 20.02 -9.05
CA LEU A 296 7.89 20.47 -9.89
C LEU A 296 7.63 21.86 -10.50
N LEU A 297 6.41 22.16 -10.95
CA LEU A 297 6.03 23.48 -11.48
C LEU A 297 6.06 24.56 -10.39
N ALA A 298 5.62 24.24 -9.17
CA ALA A 298 5.71 25.16 -8.03
C ALA A 298 7.16 25.53 -7.72
N ALA A 299 8.05 24.53 -7.69
CA ALA A 299 9.49 24.74 -7.50
C ALA A 299 10.11 25.53 -8.66
N TRP A 300 9.79 25.15 -9.90
CA TRP A 300 10.36 25.78 -11.10
C TRP A 300 9.92 27.25 -11.26
N SER A 301 8.71 27.60 -10.81
CA SER A 301 8.23 28.99 -10.78
C SER A 301 8.76 29.81 -9.59
N GLY A 302 9.61 29.23 -8.73
CA GLY A 302 10.22 29.92 -7.58
C GLY A 302 9.24 30.24 -6.45
N ARG A 303 8.13 29.51 -6.36
CA ARG A 303 7.07 29.75 -5.36
C ARG A 303 7.31 29.02 -4.03
N ILE A 304 8.20 28.04 -4.04
CA ILE A 304 8.59 27.29 -2.84
C ILE A 304 9.74 28.01 -2.17
N THR A 305 9.59 28.26 -0.87
CA THR A 305 10.61 28.87 -0.01
C THR A 305 11.10 27.85 1.02
N ALA A 306 12.18 28.15 1.73
CA ALA A 306 12.72 27.27 2.78
C ALA A 306 11.74 26.98 3.92
N ASP A 307 10.81 27.90 4.16
CA ASP A 307 9.78 27.78 5.20
C ASP A 307 8.50 27.10 4.69
N THR A 308 8.40 26.84 3.38
CA THR A 308 7.22 26.20 2.79
C THR A 308 7.17 24.74 3.22
N ASN A 309 6.07 24.33 3.86
CA ASN A 309 5.86 22.94 4.23
C ASN A 309 5.90 22.03 2.98
N PRO A 310 6.76 20.99 2.94
CA PRO A 310 6.85 20.03 1.83
C PRO A 310 5.51 19.39 1.44
N ASN A 311 4.60 19.26 2.40
CA ASN A 311 3.27 18.70 2.17
C ASN A 311 2.35 19.63 1.36
N LEU A 312 2.72 20.89 1.15
CA LEU A 312 1.91 21.89 0.46
C LEU A 312 2.43 22.25 -0.94
N TYR A 313 3.53 21.64 -1.41
CA TYR A 313 4.16 22.00 -2.69
C TYR A 313 3.21 21.92 -3.89
N LEU A 314 2.27 20.97 -3.90
CA LEU A 314 1.26 20.90 -4.96
C LEU A 314 0.33 22.13 -4.96
N PHE A 315 -0.05 22.61 -3.78
CA PHE A 315 -0.99 23.73 -3.64
C PHE A 315 -0.36 25.04 -4.08
N GLU A 316 0.96 25.17 -3.99
CA GLU A 316 1.69 26.34 -4.52
C GLU A 316 1.60 26.48 -6.04
N ALA A 317 1.41 25.38 -6.78
CA ALA A 317 1.18 25.44 -8.21
C ALA A 317 -0.22 25.95 -8.57
N LEU A 318 -1.17 25.92 -7.63
CA LEU A 318 -2.55 26.32 -7.86
C LEU A 318 -2.69 27.83 -7.62
N ARG A 319 -2.91 28.58 -8.70
CA ARG A 319 -3.02 30.03 -8.63
C ARG A 319 -4.09 30.49 -7.63
N GLY A 320 -3.67 31.24 -6.62
CA GLY A 320 -4.57 31.80 -5.60
C GLY A 320 -5.23 30.75 -4.71
N ALA A 321 -4.74 29.50 -4.69
CA ALA A 321 -5.23 28.49 -3.76
C ALA A 321 -4.82 28.76 -2.32
N MET A 322 -3.75 29.53 -2.12
CA MET A 322 -3.28 29.98 -0.81
C MET A 322 -3.26 31.50 -0.70
N ASN A 323 -3.60 32.00 0.49
CA ASN A 323 -3.37 33.39 0.89
C ASN A 323 -1.90 33.61 1.29
N GLU A 324 -1.55 34.85 1.67
CA GLU A 324 -0.20 35.21 2.13
C GLU A 324 0.26 34.42 3.37
N ALA A 325 -0.67 33.86 4.14
CA ALA A 325 -0.39 33.02 5.31
C ALA A 325 -0.32 31.50 4.98
N GLY A 326 -0.40 31.13 3.69
CA GLY A 326 -0.36 29.72 3.27
C GLY A 326 -1.68 28.94 3.44
N LEU A 327 -2.77 29.63 3.79
CA LEU A 327 -4.07 29.01 4.05
C LEU A 327 -4.98 29.07 2.83
N VAL A 328 -5.93 28.14 2.77
CA VAL A 328 -6.95 28.06 1.71
C VAL A 328 -7.64 29.41 1.45
N SER A 329 -7.65 29.82 0.18
CA SER A 329 -8.24 31.10 -0.25
C SER A 329 -9.13 31.01 -1.49
N ASN A 330 -9.24 29.83 -2.10
CA ASN A 330 -9.98 29.65 -3.34
C ASN A 330 -10.68 28.29 -3.38
N ALA A 331 -11.79 28.23 -4.12
CA ALA A 331 -12.60 27.04 -4.33
C ALA A 331 -11.79 25.86 -4.89
N MET A 332 -10.79 26.11 -5.75
CA MET A 332 -9.95 25.03 -6.26
C MET A 332 -9.12 24.34 -5.16
N GLY A 333 -8.70 25.09 -4.15
CA GLY A 333 -8.08 24.54 -2.95
C GLY A 333 -8.98 23.54 -2.22
N VAL A 334 -10.25 23.90 -2.09
CA VAL A 334 -11.29 23.02 -1.53
C VAL A 334 -11.50 21.79 -2.40
N VAL A 335 -11.52 21.93 -3.73
CA VAL A 335 -11.65 20.79 -4.66
C VAL A 335 -10.51 19.80 -4.50
N VAL A 336 -9.26 20.27 -4.36
CA VAL A 336 -8.11 19.39 -4.12
C VAL A 336 -8.18 18.72 -2.74
N LEU A 337 -8.69 19.40 -1.71
CA LEU A 337 -8.98 18.75 -0.42
C LEU A 337 -10.02 17.65 -0.56
N LEU A 338 -11.12 17.87 -1.30
CA LEU A 338 -12.14 16.84 -1.52
C LEU A 338 -11.61 15.64 -2.31
N LEU A 339 -10.76 15.89 -3.32
CA LEU A 339 -10.01 14.84 -4.02
C LEU A 339 -9.18 14.02 -3.03
N THR A 340 -8.41 14.71 -2.20
CA THR A 340 -7.51 14.08 -1.23
C THR A 340 -8.28 13.22 -0.22
N ILE A 341 -9.41 13.72 0.29
CA ILE A 341 -10.25 13.01 1.26
C ILE A 341 -10.93 11.78 0.65
N THR A 342 -11.43 11.90 -0.58
CA THR A 342 -12.02 10.78 -1.32
C THR A 342 -11.00 9.65 -1.51
N MET A 343 -9.77 10.01 -1.89
CA MET A 343 -8.67 9.05 -2.08
C MET A 343 -8.21 8.44 -0.74
N ASN A 344 -8.17 9.23 0.33
CA ASN A 344 -7.80 8.74 1.65
C ASN A 344 -8.77 7.68 2.18
N GLU A 345 -10.07 7.95 2.08
CA GLU A 345 -11.11 7.06 2.61
C GLU A 345 -11.01 5.68 1.95
N SER A 346 -10.87 5.63 0.62
CA SER A 346 -10.68 4.39 -0.14
C SER A 346 -9.39 3.65 0.25
N ALA A 347 -8.28 4.38 0.37
CA ALA A 347 -6.99 3.78 0.72
C ALA A 347 -6.99 3.21 2.14
N VAL A 348 -7.53 3.95 3.11
CA VAL A 348 -7.64 3.53 4.52
C VAL A 348 -8.53 2.30 4.65
N ASP A 349 -9.70 2.27 4.00
CA ASP A 349 -10.60 1.11 4.01
C ASP A 349 -9.94 -0.14 3.38
N SER A 350 -9.26 0.04 2.25
CA SER A 350 -8.47 -1.02 1.63
C SER A 350 -7.39 -1.56 2.56
N MET A 351 -6.71 -0.68 3.30
CA MET A 351 -5.67 -1.08 4.24
C MET A 351 -6.24 -1.80 5.47
N GLN A 352 -7.37 -1.33 6.01
CA GLN A 352 -8.06 -1.98 7.12
C GLN A 352 -8.59 -3.38 6.73
N ASN A 353 -9.14 -3.54 5.52
CA ASN A 353 -9.55 -4.86 5.01
C ASN A 353 -8.37 -5.79 4.78
N GLY A 354 -7.24 -5.32 4.22
CA GLY A 354 -6.06 -6.16 4.04
C GLY A 354 -5.42 -6.56 5.38
N LEU A 355 -5.40 -5.67 6.39
CA LEU A 355 -4.96 -5.99 7.74
C LEU A 355 -5.89 -7.04 8.38
N THR A 356 -7.21 -6.88 8.23
CA THR A 356 -8.21 -7.86 8.66
C THR A 356 -7.92 -9.24 8.05
N ALA A 357 -7.66 -9.30 6.74
CA ALA A 357 -7.38 -10.55 6.04
C ALA A 357 -6.08 -11.20 6.53
N ALA A 358 -4.99 -10.42 6.68
CA ALA A 358 -3.68 -10.92 7.13
C ALA A 358 -3.72 -11.47 8.56
N ILE A 359 -4.43 -10.80 9.48
CA ILE A 359 -4.56 -11.24 10.87
C ILE A 359 -5.49 -12.46 10.96
N SER A 360 -6.61 -12.44 10.23
CA SER A 360 -7.60 -13.53 10.28
C SER A 360 -7.10 -14.83 9.66
N SER A 361 -6.27 -14.77 8.63
CA SER A 361 -5.76 -15.97 7.95
C SER A 361 -4.78 -16.77 8.82
N HIS A 362 -4.03 -16.08 9.69
CA HIS A 362 -2.92 -16.67 10.43
C HIS A 362 -3.11 -16.70 11.94
N PHE A 363 -3.23 -15.54 12.60
CA PHE A 363 -3.26 -15.46 14.07
C PHE A 363 -4.63 -15.81 14.66
N LEU A 364 -5.71 -15.45 13.98
CA LEU A 364 -7.08 -15.64 14.45
C LEU A 364 -7.86 -16.65 13.59
N ARG A 365 -7.14 -17.60 12.98
CA ARG A 365 -7.74 -18.58 12.09
C ARG A 365 -8.77 -19.44 12.82
N GLY A 366 -10.00 -19.47 12.32
CA GLY A 366 -11.10 -20.23 12.89
C GLY A 366 -11.81 -19.56 14.07
N LEU A 367 -11.39 -18.36 14.48
CA LEU A 367 -12.13 -17.56 15.45
C LEU A 367 -13.26 -16.76 14.77
N PRO A 368 -14.30 -16.39 15.54
CA PRO A 368 -15.33 -15.48 15.05
C PRO A 368 -14.72 -14.16 14.54
N LEU A 369 -15.26 -13.67 13.42
CA LEU A 369 -14.75 -12.47 12.74
C LEU A 369 -14.73 -11.20 13.62
N TYR A 370 -15.51 -11.15 14.71
CA TYR A 370 -15.49 -10.02 15.63
C TYR A 370 -14.12 -9.82 16.30
N TRP A 371 -13.38 -10.90 16.59
CA TRP A 371 -12.05 -10.80 17.20
C TRP A 371 -11.04 -10.14 16.25
N THR A 372 -11.09 -10.51 14.96
CA THR A 372 -10.25 -9.88 13.94
C THR A 372 -10.57 -8.40 13.81
N ARG A 373 -11.85 -8.02 13.83
CA ARG A 373 -12.25 -6.61 13.78
C ARG A 373 -11.80 -5.83 15.00
N LEU A 374 -11.89 -6.44 16.19
CA LEU A 374 -11.38 -5.83 17.42
C LEU A 374 -9.86 -5.63 17.35
N ALA A 375 -9.12 -6.61 16.83
CA ALA A 375 -7.67 -6.49 16.65
C ALA A 375 -7.29 -5.35 15.70
N VAL A 376 -8.00 -5.22 14.57
CA VAL A 376 -7.78 -4.11 13.62
C VAL A 376 -8.11 -2.76 14.23
N LEU A 377 -9.19 -2.67 15.03
CA LEU A 377 -9.53 -1.45 15.76
C LEU A 377 -8.44 -1.06 16.77
N VAL A 378 -7.93 -2.05 17.53
CA VAL A 378 -6.84 -1.83 18.49
C VAL A 378 -5.55 -1.39 17.80
N ILE A 379 -5.28 -1.86 16.58
CA ILE A 379 -4.12 -1.42 15.78
C ILE A 379 -4.34 -0.01 15.19
N ASN A 380 -5.56 0.34 14.80
CA ASN A 380 -5.84 1.61 14.14
C ASN A 380 -5.72 2.82 15.08
N ILE A 381 -6.17 2.69 16.34
CA ILE A 381 -6.10 3.77 17.36
C ILE A 381 -4.68 4.35 17.53
N PRO A 382 -3.63 3.57 17.82
CA PRO A 382 -2.29 4.12 17.98
C PRO A 382 -1.76 4.73 16.69
N ILE A 383 -2.16 4.22 15.52
CA ILE A 383 -1.76 4.78 14.22
C ILE A 383 -2.35 6.19 14.06
N MET A 384 -3.63 6.40 14.38
CA MET A 384 -4.25 7.72 14.39
C MET A 384 -3.55 8.68 15.34
N VAL A 385 -3.17 8.23 16.54
CA VAL A 385 -2.44 9.06 17.51
C VAL A 385 -1.07 9.47 16.97
N VAL A 386 -0.30 8.53 16.41
CA VAL A 386 1.02 8.83 15.85
C VAL A 386 0.92 9.74 14.63
N ALA A 387 -0.15 9.65 13.84
CA ALA A 387 -0.39 10.50 12.67
C ALA A 387 -0.48 12.00 13.03
N THR A 388 -0.93 12.33 14.25
CA THR A 388 -1.03 13.73 14.72
C THR A 388 0.33 14.42 14.82
N LYS A 389 1.44 13.66 14.88
CA LYS A 389 2.80 14.21 14.96
C LYS A 389 3.31 14.83 13.67
N GLY A 390 2.64 14.62 12.53
CA GLY A 390 2.99 15.30 11.28
C GLY A 390 4.32 14.87 10.66
N TYR A 391 4.71 13.60 10.77
CA TYR A 391 5.93 13.09 10.13
C TYR A 391 5.90 13.26 8.60
N THR A 392 7.06 13.44 7.98
CA THR A 392 7.17 13.51 6.52
C THR A 392 6.74 12.19 5.89
N VAL A 393 5.72 12.25 5.02
CA VAL A 393 5.11 11.08 4.38
C VAL A 393 6.14 10.22 3.63
N LEU A 394 7.10 10.86 2.95
CA LEU A 394 8.19 10.18 2.26
C LEU A 394 9.09 9.36 3.21
N GLN A 395 9.36 9.87 4.40
CA GLN A 395 10.20 9.16 5.39
C GLN A 395 9.49 7.94 5.96
N LEU A 396 8.17 8.02 6.17
CA LEU A 396 7.35 6.88 6.57
C LEU A 396 7.41 5.76 5.52
N PHE A 397 7.24 6.10 4.23
CA PHE A 397 7.34 5.12 3.15
C PHE A 397 8.75 4.56 3.00
N LEU A 398 9.80 5.38 3.16
CA LEU A 398 11.18 4.91 3.07
C LEU A 398 11.47 3.78 4.06
N LEU A 399 11.05 3.94 5.32
CA LEU A 399 11.23 2.93 6.38
C LEU A 399 10.65 1.57 5.97
N THR A 400 9.39 1.56 5.56
CA THR A 400 8.73 0.30 5.20
C THR A 400 9.28 -0.28 3.91
N ASN A 401 9.55 0.56 2.90
CA ASN A 401 10.06 0.12 1.61
C ASN A 401 11.45 -0.51 1.74
N MET A 402 12.31 0.04 2.60
CA MET A 402 13.61 -0.55 2.92
C MET A 402 13.49 -1.90 3.60
N LEU A 403 12.61 -2.02 4.60
CA LEU A 403 12.37 -3.30 5.26
C LEU A 403 11.83 -4.33 4.25
N CYS A 404 10.84 -3.95 3.44
CA CYS A 404 10.31 -4.79 2.37
C CYS A 404 11.40 -5.20 1.36
N ALA A 405 12.36 -4.32 1.02
CA ALA A 405 13.45 -4.63 0.11
C ALA A 405 14.33 -5.79 0.60
N THR A 406 14.51 -5.92 1.91
CA THR A 406 15.31 -7.01 2.50
C THR A 406 14.65 -8.39 2.38
N THR A 407 13.31 -8.44 2.25
CA THR A 407 12.51 -9.67 2.35
C THR A 407 11.79 -10.01 1.04
N ALA A 408 11.57 -9.04 0.14
CA ALA A 408 10.86 -9.25 -1.12
C ALA A 408 11.58 -10.25 -2.05
N GLY A 409 12.88 -10.10 -2.26
CA GLY A 409 13.68 -11.04 -3.06
C GLY A 409 13.54 -12.49 -2.57
N PRO A 410 13.78 -12.76 -1.27
CA PRO A 410 13.60 -14.06 -0.64
C PRO A 410 12.21 -14.68 -0.84
N VAL A 411 11.14 -13.88 -0.76
CA VAL A 411 9.76 -14.34 -0.97
C VAL A 411 9.51 -14.66 -2.45
N LEU A 412 9.88 -13.74 -3.36
CA LEU A 412 9.64 -13.88 -4.80
C LEU A 412 10.45 -15.03 -5.41
N LEU A 413 11.69 -15.25 -4.98
CA LEU A 413 12.50 -16.40 -5.40
C LEU A 413 11.90 -17.74 -4.95
N GLY A 414 10.99 -17.73 -3.96
CA GLY A 414 10.15 -18.88 -3.62
C GLY A 414 9.28 -19.40 -4.76
N LEU A 415 8.94 -18.55 -5.73
CA LEU A 415 8.15 -18.92 -6.91
C LEU A 415 8.95 -19.75 -7.93
N VAL A 416 10.28 -19.72 -7.85
CA VAL A 416 11.19 -20.46 -8.75
C VAL A 416 11.25 -21.93 -8.32
N GLU A 417 10.67 -22.81 -9.13
CA GLU A 417 10.57 -24.25 -8.85
C GLU A 417 11.92 -24.94 -8.66
N ARG A 418 12.94 -24.50 -9.40
CA ARG A 418 14.30 -25.06 -9.30
C ARG A 418 14.91 -24.89 -7.91
N LEU A 419 14.50 -23.86 -7.18
CA LEU A 419 15.01 -23.60 -5.82
C LEU A 419 14.23 -24.39 -4.75
N HIS A 420 13.11 -25.03 -5.09
CA HIS A 420 12.27 -25.70 -4.08
C HIS A 420 13.04 -26.71 -3.23
N PRO A 421 13.80 -27.66 -3.78
CA PRO A 421 14.46 -28.69 -2.97
C PRO A 421 15.48 -28.15 -1.95
N VAL A 422 16.08 -27.00 -2.25
CA VAL A 422 17.22 -26.43 -1.53
C VAL A 422 16.86 -25.18 -0.72
N TYR A 423 15.71 -24.55 -0.96
CA TYR A 423 15.32 -23.30 -0.31
C TYR A 423 14.04 -23.48 0.51
N GLY A 424 14.17 -23.45 1.84
CA GLY A 424 13.06 -23.64 2.78
C GLY A 424 12.83 -22.45 3.70
N GLY A 425 11.94 -22.60 4.69
CA GLY A 425 11.52 -21.50 5.56
C GLY A 425 12.63 -20.94 6.45
N ALA A 426 13.54 -21.80 6.94
CA ALA A 426 14.67 -21.35 7.74
C ALA A 426 15.63 -20.48 6.91
N SER A 427 15.85 -20.86 5.64
CA SER A 427 16.63 -20.07 4.70
C SER A 427 16.01 -18.70 4.43
N LEU A 428 14.68 -18.62 4.29
CA LEU A 428 13.97 -17.36 4.11
C LEU A 428 14.13 -16.44 5.32
N LEU A 429 13.93 -16.96 6.54
CA LEU A 429 14.07 -16.19 7.78
C LEU A 429 15.51 -15.70 7.97
N PHE A 430 16.49 -16.61 7.86
CA PHE A 430 17.90 -16.27 8.01
C PHE A 430 18.33 -15.23 6.97
N THR A 431 17.96 -15.43 5.70
CA THR A 431 18.27 -14.47 4.63
C THR A 431 17.71 -13.09 4.93
N SER A 432 16.44 -13.02 5.35
CA SER A 432 15.77 -11.73 5.61
C SER A 432 16.40 -11.00 6.79
N ILE A 433 16.58 -11.69 7.93
CA ILE A 433 17.17 -11.12 9.15
C ILE A 433 18.63 -10.70 8.90
N PHE A 434 19.40 -11.54 8.22
CA PHE A 434 20.80 -11.24 7.91
C PHE A 434 20.93 -10.07 6.93
N THR A 435 19.99 -9.94 5.98
CA THR A 435 19.94 -8.78 5.09
C THR A 435 19.65 -7.50 5.86
N ILE A 436 18.68 -7.49 6.78
CA ILE A 436 18.40 -6.34 7.65
C ILE A 436 19.65 -5.92 8.42
N PHE A 437 20.38 -6.90 8.98
CA PHE A 437 21.62 -6.66 9.69
C PHE A 437 22.69 -6.03 8.77
N LEU A 438 22.95 -6.62 7.60
CA LEU A 438 23.97 -6.11 6.68
C LEU A 438 23.63 -4.74 6.09
N THR A 439 22.35 -4.48 5.77
CA THR A 439 21.91 -3.15 5.33
C THR A 439 22.11 -2.11 6.43
N SER A 440 21.86 -2.47 7.69
CA SER A 440 22.14 -1.59 8.85
C SER A 440 23.63 -1.30 8.99
N VAL A 441 24.49 -2.32 8.90
CA VAL A 441 25.95 -2.16 8.98
C VAL A 441 26.46 -1.28 7.84
N TYR A 442 25.99 -1.52 6.61
CA TYR A 442 26.35 -0.70 5.45
C TYR A 442 25.99 0.76 5.67
N GLY A 443 24.77 1.05 6.12
CA GLY A 443 24.32 2.41 6.30
C GLY A 443 24.98 3.14 7.47
N ILE A 444 25.30 2.44 8.57
CA ILE A 444 26.11 3.00 9.66
C ILE A 444 27.51 3.36 9.15
N ASN A 445 28.16 2.46 8.41
CA ASN A 445 29.48 2.71 7.84
C ASN A 445 29.45 3.87 6.82
N PHE A 446 28.43 3.90 5.97
CA PHE A 446 28.25 4.96 4.99
C PHE A 446 28.11 6.34 5.66
N ALA A 447 27.26 6.43 6.69
CA ALA A 447 27.07 7.65 7.46
C ALA A 447 28.34 8.10 8.23
N TRP A 448 29.24 7.17 8.54
CA TRP A 448 30.54 7.48 9.15
C TRP A 448 31.61 7.95 8.16
N VAL A 449 31.58 7.47 6.91
CA VAL A 449 32.66 7.71 5.94
C VAL A 449 32.38 8.90 5.01
N ASP A 450 31.16 9.07 4.49
CA ASP A 450 30.86 10.06 3.42
C ASP A 450 30.61 11.50 3.93
N GLY A 451 30.81 11.79 5.21
CA GLY A 451 30.73 13.15 5.71
C GLY A 451 31.10 13.28 7.19
N ALA A 452 32.20 13.99 7.46
CA ALA A 452 32.57 14.44 8.78
C ALA A 452 31.34 15.00 9.55
N SER A 453 31.01 14.39 10.70
CA SER A 453 30.01 14.87 11.68
C SER A 453 28.51 14.86 11.28
N ARG A 454 27.99 13.78 10.67
CA ARG A 454 26.51 13.54 10.59
C ARG A 454 25.99 12.35 11.39
N SER A 455 26.88 11.47 11.86
CA SER A 455 26.55 10.33 12.74
C SER A 455 27.67 10.17 13.77
N HIS A 456 27.50 10.72 14.96
CA HIS A 456 28.44 10.53 16.07
C HIS A 456 28.25 9.18 16.76
N ASN A 457 27.09 8.51 16.56
CA ASN A 457 26.73 7.27 17.24
C ASN A 457 25.97 6.28 16.31
N ILE A 458 26.00 5.00 16.67
CA ILE A 458 25.29 3.91 15.95
C ILE A 458 23.80 4.23 15.73
N ALA A 459 23.14 4.88 16.70
CA ALA A 459 21.74 5.26 16.61
C ALA A 459 21.45 6.23 15.46
N GLU A 460 22.34 7.21 15.23
CA GLU A 460 22.20 8.18 14.13
C GLU A 460 22.46 7.50 12.78
N GLY A 461 23.46 6.62 12.71
CA GLY A 461 23.71 5.79 11.52
C GLY A 461 22.51 4.91 11.17
N MET A 462 21.86 4.28 12.15
CA MET A 462 20.62 3.51 11.91
C MET A 462 19.47 4.41 11.47
N HIS A 463 19.28 5.57 12.11
CA HIS A 463 18.24 6.51 11.72
C HIS A 463 18.43 6.97 10.26
N TYR A 464 19.66 7.30 9.88
CA TYR A 464 20.00 7.63 8.50
C TYR A 464 19.69 6.47 7.55
N THR A 465 20.12 5.25 7.89
CA THR A 465 19.93 4.06 7.07
C THR A 465 18.46 3.80 6.73
N TRP A 466 17.56 3.93 7.70
CA TRP A 466 16.18 3.49 7.56
C TRP A 466 15.19 4.63 7.27
N ILE A 467 15.49 5.87 7.66
CA ILE A 467 14.55 7.00 7.61
C ILE A 467 15.16 8.22 6.90
N GLY A 468 16.49 8.40 6.94
CA GLY A 468 17.16 9.62 6.51
C GLY A 468 17.92 9.58 5.18
N ASN A 469 17.98 8.44 4.49
CA ASN A 469 18.83 8.27 3.30
C ASN A 469 18.30 8.91 2.01
N ASN A 470 17.15 9.60 2.06
CA ASN A 470 16.53 10.30 0.92
C ASN A 470 16.39 9.46 -0.36
N TYR A 471 16.07 8.17 -0.22
CA TYR A 471 15.92 7.25 -1.35
C TYR A 471 17.18 7.07 -2.21
N ASP A 472 18.37 7.15 -1.59
CA ASP A 472 19.62 6.82 -2.26
C ASP A 472 19.60 5.36 -2.77
N TYR A 473 19.87 5.21 -4.07
CA TYR A 473 19.85 3.93 -4.78
C TYR A 473 20.78 2.87 -4.18
N ARG A 474 21.87 3.29 -3.54
CA ARG A 474 22.88 2.39 -2.95
C ARG A 474 22.27 1.52 -1.85
N PHE A 475 21.39 2.09 -1.02
CA PHE A 475 20.74 1.38 0.08
C PHE A 475 19.79 0.29 -0.44
N PHE A 476 19.00 0.61 -1.46
CA PHE A 476 18.14 -0.37 -2.13
C PHE A 476 18.96 -1.44 -2.85
N LEU A 477 20.09 -1.07 -3.47
CA LEU A 477 20.96 -2.01 -4.16
C LEU A 477 21.57 -3.01 -3.19
N VAL A 478 22.05 -2.54 -2.03
CA VAL A 478 22.59 -3.39 -0.97
C VAL A 478 21.49 -4.30 -0.41
N ALA A 479 20.33 -3.75 -0.04
CA ALA A 479 19.23 -4.54 0.51
C ALA A 479 18.78 -5.67 -0.44
N ILE A 480 18.51 -5.33 -1.71
CA ILE A 480 18.06 -6.31 -2.71
C ILE A 480 19.20 -7.27 -3.07
N GLY A 481 20.40 -6.75 -3.32
CA GLY A 481 21.57 -7.55 -3.72
C GLY A 481 21.97 -8.57 -2.66
N VAL A 482 22.05 -8.15 -1.40
CA VAL A 482 22.32 -9.03 -0.26
C VAL A 482 21.19 -10.05 -0.10
N SER A 483 19.93 -9.63 -0.19
CA SER A 483 18.80 -10.56 -0.05
C SER A 483 18.85 -11.69 -1.09
N ILE A 484 19.13 -11.38 -2.36
CA ILE A 484 19.23 -12.37 -3.45
C ILE A 484 20.50 -13.21 -3.30
N GLY A 485 21.63 -12.58 -2.99
CA GLY A 485 22.90 -13.29 -2.78
C GLY A 485 22.82 -14.30 -1.63
N MET A 486 22.16 -13.93 -0.53
CA MET A 486 21.96 -14.79 0.64
C MET A 486 20.99 -15.94 0.39
N VAL A 487 20.00 -15.78 -0.50
CA VAL A 487 19.23 -16.94 -1.00
C VAL A 487 20.17 -17.94 -1.70
N GLY A 488 21.11 -17.46 -2.50
CA GLY A 488 22.12 -18.31 -3.15
C GLY A 488 23.01 -19.04 -2.14
N VAL A 489 23.56 -18.31 -1.16
CA VAL A 489 24.42 -18.87 -0.10
C VAL A 489 23.67 -19.92 0.73
N THR A 490 22.45 -19.60 1.19
CA THR A 490 21.65 -20.53 2.00
C THR A 490 21.20 -21.75 1.18
N SER A 491 20.89 -21.58 -0.10
CA SER A 491 20.57 -22.70 -1.00
C SER A 491 21.78 -23.60 -1.24
N ALA A 492 22.97 -23.03 -1.42
CA ALA A 492 24.21 -23.80 -1.58
C ALA A 492 24.57 -24.57 -0.31
N PHE A 493 24.48 -23.92 0.86
CA PHE A 493 24.67 -24.56 2.16
C PHE A 493 23.69 -25.73 2.35
N ASN A 494 22.41 -25.53 2.02
CA ASN A 494 21.41 -26.58 2.11
C ASN A 494 21.71 -27.73 1.17
N TYR A 495 22.07 -27.45 -0.08
CA TYR A 495 22.47 -28.48 -1.04
C TYR A 495 23.66 -29.32 -0.55
N LEU A 496 24.71 -28.67 -0.03
CA LEU A 496 25.87 -29.36 0.54
C LEU A 496 25.49 -30.17 1.78
N SER A 497 24.65 -29.62 2.65
CA SER A 497 24.18 -30.34 3.85
C SER A 497 23.37 -31.60 3.50
N GLN A 498 22.49 -31.52 2.50
CA GLN A 498 21.70 -32.66 2.03
C GLN A 498 22.57 -33.71 1.33
N THR A 499 23.64 -33.29 0.66
CA THR A 499 24.53 -34.19 -0.09
C THR A 499 25.54 -34.89 0.83
N TYR A 500 26.09 -34.19 1.84
CA TYR A 500 27.24 -34.67 2.61
C TYR A 500 26.99 -34.91 4.10
N LEU A 501 26.03 -34.21 4.72
CA LEU A 501 25.89 -34.20 6.19
C LEU A 501 24.65 -34.98 6.69
N ILE A 502 23.56 -35.00 5.93
CA ILE A 502 22.26 -35.48 6.43
C ILE A 502 21.92 -36.87 5.86
N LYS A 503 22.16 -37.93 6.64
CA LYS A 503 21.71 -39.32 6.31
C LYS A 503 20.22 -39.57 6.60
N LYS A 504 19.59 -38.77 7.47
CA LYS A 504 18.14 -38.78 7.78
C LYS A 504 17.63 -37.34 7.71
N LYS A 505 16.74 -37.02 6.77
CA LYS A 505 16.18 -35.66 6.61
C LYS A 505 15.52 -35.22 7.92
N PRO A 506 16.03 -34.23 8.66
CA PRO A 506 15.37 -33.77 9.87
C PRO A 506 14.05 -33.11 9.47
N GLU A 507 12.94 -33.60 10.03
CA GLU A 507 11.59 -33.10 9.74
C GLU A 507 11.38 -31.65 10.23
N VAL A 508 12.29 -31.13 11.05
CA VAL A 508 12.05 -29.92 11.88
C VAL A 508 13.02 -28.77 11.61
N LEU A 509 13.93 -28.87 10.64
CA LEU A 509 14.62 -27.67 10.15
C LEU A 509 14.22 -27.42 8.70
N GLY A 510 13.68 -26.22 8.44
CA GLY A 510 13.23 -25.74 7.14
C GLY A 510 14.35 -25.57 6.10
N PHE A 511 15.21 -26.58 5.97
CA PHE A 511 16.28 -26.78 4.99
C PHE A 511 15.86 -27.70 3.83
N THR A 512 14.63 -28.22 3.84
CA THR A 512 13.97 -28.90 2.72
C THR A 512 12.63 -28.25 2.45
N ALA A 513 12.25 -28.09 1.18
CA ALA A 513 10.97 -27.51 0.77
C ALA A 513 9.78 -28.16 1.48
N PRO A 514 8.91 -27.37 2.10
CA PRO A 514 7.51 -27.70 2.39
C PRO A 514 6.65 -27.98 1.14
N ALA A 515 7.15 -28.70 0.13
CA ALA A 515 6.31 -29.24 -0.95
C ALA A 515 6.00 -30.74 -0.72
N THR A 516 6.48 -31.33 0.37
CA THR A 516 6.22 -32.71 0.77
C THR A 516 5.85 -32.81 2.25
N HIS A 517 4.88 -32.02 2.74
CA HIS A 517 4.29 -32.24 4.07
C HIS A 517 3.10 -33.21 3.97
N PRO A 518 3.22 -34.45 4.48
CA PRO A 518 2.08 -35.34 4.70
C PRO A 518 1.18 -34.91 5.89
N HIS A 519 1.45 -33.77 6.54
CA HIS A 519 0.77 -33.32 7.75
C HIS A 519 -0.20 -32.15 7.56
N ILE A 520 -0.36 -31.63 6.35
CA ILE A 520 -1.55 -30.82 6.04
C ILE A 520 -2.65 -31.85 5.74
N PRO A 521 -3.66 -32.02 6.60
CA PRO A 521 -4.73 -32.98 6.35
C PRO A 521 -5.26 -32.71 4.95
N ARG A 522 -5.39 -33.77 4.14
CA ARG A 522 -5.95 -33.71 2.78
C ARG A 522 -7.12 -32.75 2.81
N TYR A 523 -6.95 -31.62 2.14
CA TYR A 523 -7.93 -30.52 2.09
C TYR A 523 -9.30 -30.99 1.56
N HIS A 524 -9.36 -32.20 1.01
CA HIS A 524 -10.56 -32.88 0.53
C HIS A 524 -11.38 -33.60 1.62
N ASP A 525 -10.77 -34.16 2.66
CA ASP A 525 -11.49 -35.11 3.54
C ASP A 525 -12.26 -34.40 4.67
N ARG A 526 -11.94 -33.13 5.00
CA ARG A 526 -12.65 -32.37 6.06
C ARG A 526 -13.87 -31.58 5.58
N LEU A 527 -14.00 -31.31 4.28
CA LEU A 527 -15.17 -30.64 3.72
C LEU A 527 -16.32 -31.61 3.40
N MET A 528 -16.01 -32.89 3.15
CA MET A 528 -17.01 -33.94 2.86
C MET A 528 -17.60 -34.59 4.13
N HIS A 529 -17.01 -34.35 5.31
CA HIS A 529 -17.43 -34.96 6.58
C HIS A 529 -17.88 -33.96 7.65
N ALA A 530 -18.17 -32.71 7.27
CA ALA A 530 -19.01 -31.89 8.14
C ALA A 530 -20.37 -32.61 8.26
N PRO A 531 -20.82 -33.02 9.46
CA PRO A 531 -22.13 -33.64 9.59
C PRO A 531 -23.14 -32.60 9.13
N VAL A 532 -23.85 -32.92 8.05
CA VAL A 532 -25.14 -32.32 7.75
C VAL A 532 -25.94 -32.49 9.03
N GLN A 533 -26.17 -31.40 9.77
CA GLN A 533 -27.16 -31.39 10.83
C GLN A 533 -28.47 -31.73 10.15
N ALA A 534 -28.86 -33.00 10.26
CA ALA A 534 -30.19 -33.45 9.94
C ALA A 534 -31.13 -32.60 10.80
N SER A 535 -31.91 -31.74 10.14
CA SER A 535 -33.06 -31.11 10.75
C SER A 535 -33.93 -32.22 11.33
N SER A 536 -33.97 -32.33 12.64
CA SER A 536 -34.94 -33.13 13.36
C SER A 536 -36.32 -32.50 13.17
N GLY A 537 -36.93 -32.79 12.02
CA GLY A 537 -38.36 -32.62 11.75
C GLY A 537 -39.05 -33.94 12.06
N SER A 538 -39.86 -33.91 13.11
CA SER A 538 -40.70 -34.99 13.62
C SER A 538 -41.43 -35.77 12.52
N GLU A 539 -41.35 -37.09 12.63
CA GLU A 539 -42.25 -38.05 11.99
C GLU A 539 -43.71 -37.74 12.33
N GLY A 540 -44.54 -37.73 11.29
CA GLY A 540 -45.99 -37.72 11.35
C GLY A 540 -46.51 -38.17 10.00
N GLY A 541 -46.75 -39.48 9.86
CA GLY A 541 -47.24 -40.08 8.62
C GLY A 541 -48.66 -39.66 8.25
N VAL A 542 -49.01 -39.92 6.99
CA VAL A 542 -50.24 -40.60 6.52
C VAL A 542 -50.41 -40.31 5.01
N ASP A 543 -50.41 -41.42 4.26
CA ASP A 543 -51.13 -41.79 3.02
C ASP A 543 -51.17 -40.92 1.74
N ASP A 544 -50.67 -41.57 0.69
CA ASP A 544 -51.23 -41.71 -0.66
C ASP A 544 -52.58 -41.03 -0.96
N LYS A 545 -52.61 -40.19 -2.02
CA LYS A 545 -53.44 -40.36 -3.24
C LYS A 545 -53.60 -39.06 -4.07
N ILE A 546 -53.34 -39.19 -5.37
CA ILE A 546 -54.24 -38.77 -6.48
C ILE A 546 -54.29 -37.27 -6.92
N VAL A 547 -53.90 -37.09 -8.19
CA VAL A 547 -54.49 -36.25 -9.26
C VAL A 547 -53.86 -34.88 -9.61
N ALA A 548 -53.67 -34.77 -10.92
CA ALA A 548 -53.32 -33.63 -11.73
C ALA A 548 -54.30 -32.45 -11.61
N GLY A 549 -53.75 -31.26 -11.82
CA GLY A 549 -54.44 -30.00 -12.06
C GLY A 549 -53.44 -28.95 -12.51
#